data_AF-A0A9W8CN75-F1
#
_entry.id   AF-A0A9W8CN75-F1
#
_cell.length_a   1.000
_cell.length_b   1.000
_cell.length_c   1.000
_cell.angle_alpha   90.00
_cell.angle_beta   90.00
_cell.angle_gamma   90.00
#
_symmetry.space_group_name_H-M   'P 1'
#
loop_
_entity.id
_entity.type
_entity.pdbx_description
1 polymer ?
#
loop_
_entity_poly.entity_id
_entity_poly.type
_entity_poly.pdbx_seq_one_letter_code
_entity_poly.pdbx_strand_id
1 'polypeptide(L)'
;KDEMGRLASEDRRLMEMMVLEFRRAGLLLPAEKRSQLAAIKRRISDLEIAFNRCINEQNTRVLFTRDELEGLPIDYFDGRKTEEANGAISYIVTTKHPDYVLLMKFATRESTRKAMYVAETTQCPANISRLQEMVHLRLDHANLLGYGSHSDYVLETLMAKSPQTALAMENDLLAKMTDMAQRELDELEALKKADMLAADEAYNGFYCWDKAYYMRKLAEQKHGLREEEVKQYFSLSKATCGMLDIYQEMLGLRIIQVSNPPVWHPDVAMYEVWEADEDAFVGHFYLDLHPRDGKYSHAAVWRIRPGYTRSDGTREFPVAAMVANFPKPTSTAPALLTHKNVITLMHELGHVFHNLCAHTKWSQFHGTRVERDFVEAPSQMLESWAWEPASLR
;
A
#
# COMPACT_ATOMS: atom_id res chain seq x y z
N LYS A 1 -23.11 35.51 -1.23
CA LYS A 1 -22.35 35.57 0.04
C LYS A 1 -23.27 35.52 1.26
N ASP A 2 -24.42 36.23 1.25
CA ASP A 2 -25.36 36.27 2.38
C ASP A 2 -26.12 34.95 2.65
N GLU A 3 -26.41 34.14 1.62
CA GLU A 3 -27.09 32.84 1.80
C GLU A 3 -26.18 31.72 2.34
N MET A 4 -24.89 31.75 2.01
CA MET A 4 -23.93 30.71 2.41
C MET A 4 -23.62 30.73 3.92
N GLY A 5 -23.77 31.90 4.56
CA GLY A 5 -23.61 32.06 6.00
C GLY A 5 -24.76 31.48 6.82
N ARG A 6 -25.89 31.11 6.18
CA ARG A 6 -27.07 30.53 6.83
C ARG A 6 -27.12 29.00 6.79
N LEU A 7 -26.20 28.37 6.06
CA LEU A 7 -26.09 26.91 5.98
C LEU A 7 -25.41 26.33 7.23
N ALA A 8 -25.79 25.11 7.62
CA ALA A 8 -25.04 24.35 8.61
C ALA A 8 -23.59 24.11 8.13
N SER A 9 -22.66 23.87 9.06
CA SER A 9 -21.23 23.76 8.75
C SER A 9 -20.91 22.76 7.63
N GLU A 10 -21.47 21.55 7.69
CA GLU A 10 -21.21 20.52 6.69
C GLU A 10 -21.87 20.83 5.33
N ASP A 11 -23.05 21.48 5.33
CA ASP A 11 -23.74 21.93 4.12
C ASP A 11 -22.97 23.03 3.41
N ARG A 12 -22.42 23.96 4.20
CA ARG A 12 -21.55 25.02 3.70
C ARG A 12 -20.28 24.43 3.09
N ARG A 13 -19.64 23.47 3.77
CA ARG A 13 -18.45 22.79 3.25
C ARG A 13 -18.75 22.04 1.96
N LEU A 14 -19.90 21.38 1.85
CA LEU A 14 -20.36 20.75 0.61
C LEU A 14 -20.41 21.76 -0.53
N MET A 15 -21.06 22.91 -0.30
CA MET A 15 -21.17 23.96 -1.31
C MET A 15 -19.79 24.51 -1.73
N GLU A 16 -18.91 24.80 -0.77
CA GLU A 16 -17.54 25.27 -1.03
C GLU A 16 -16.74 24.26 -1.85
N MET A 17 -16.85 22.96 -1.52
CA MET A 17 -16.19 21.89 -2.27
C MET A 17 -16.75 21.70 -3.67
N MET A 18 -18.08 21.76 -3.86
CA MET A 18 -18.70 21.68 -5.18
C MET A 18 -18.25 22.83 -6.09
N VAL A 19 -18.22 24.07 -5.57
CA VAL A 19 -17.73 25.24 -6.33
C VAL A 19 -16.26 25.07 -6.71
N LEU A 20 -15.45 24.58 -5.77
CA LEU A 20 -14.04 24.28 -6.00
C LEU A 20 -13.86 23.22 -7.10
N GLU A 21 -14.59 22.11 -7.03
CA GLU A 21 -14.57 21.03 -8.02
C GLU A 21 -14.99 21.54 -9.40
N PHE A 22 -16.02 22.39 -9.50
CA PHE A 22 -16.44 23.01 -10.77
C PHE A 22 -15.39 23.93 -11.38
N ARG A 23 -14.71 24.74 -10.55
CA ARG A 23 -13.58 25.56 -11.00
C ARG A 23 -12.45 24.67 -11.51
N ARG A 24 -12.08 23.63 -10.75
CA ARG A 24 -11.02 22.66 -11.10
C ARG A 24 -11.38 21.77 -12.29
N ALA A 25 -12.67 21.62 -12.59
CA ALA A 25 -13.16 20.97 -13.80
C ALA A 25 -13.08 21.88 -15.04
N GLY A 26 -12.81 23.17 -14.84
CA GLY A 26 -12.70 24.17 -15.92
C GLY A 26 -14.04 24.73 -16.37
N LEU A 27 -15.12 24.62 -15.58
CA LEU A 27 -16.44 25.10 -16.00
C LEU A 27 -16.50 26.61 -16.26
N LEU A 28 -15.61 27.37 -15.61
CA LEU A 28 -15.47 28.82 -15.80
C LEU A 28 -14.69 29.20 -17.06
N LEU A 29 -14.07 28.24 -17.75
CA LEU A 29 -13.32 28.51 -18.98
C LEU A 29 -14.26 28.76 -20.18
N PRO A 30 -13.83 29.57 -21.17
CA PRO A 30 -14.48 29.65 -22.46
C PRO A 30 -14.59 28.28 -23.14
N ALA A 31 -15.60 28.11 -24.01
CA ALA A 31 -15.90 26.83 -24.65
C ALA A 31 -14.69 26.19 -25.35
N GLU A 32 -13.89 26.98 -26.06
CA GLU A 32 -12.67 26.51 -26.74
C GLU A 32 -11.64 25.93 -25.75
N LYS A 33 -11.34 26.65 -24.66
CA LYS A 33 -10.41 26.18 -23.62
C LYS A 33 -10.95 24.95 -22.88
N ARG A 34 -12.27 24.82 -22.71
CA ARG A 34 -12.89 23.60 -22.16
C ARG A 34 -12.70 22.41 -23.09
N SER A 35 -12.83 22.59 -24.40
CA SER A 35 -12.56 21.53 -25.38
C SER A 35 -11.09 21.09 -25.37
N GLN A 36 -10.15 22.06 -25.27
CA GLN A 36 -8.73 21.77 -25.11
C GLN A 36 -8.46 20.99 -23.82
N LEU A 37 -9.01 21.45 -22.69
CA LEU A 37 -8.89 20.77 -21.39
C LEU A 37 -9.43 19.33 -21.45
N ALA A 38 -10.56 19.11 -22.11
CA ALA A 38 -11.15 17.78 -22.27
C ALA A 38 -10.28 16.86 -23.13
N ALA A 39 -9.67 17.37 -24.20
CA ALA A 39 -8.74 16.62 -25.04
C ALA A 39 -7.47 16.22 -24.25
N ILE A 40 -6.91 17.14 -23.47
CA ILE A 40 -5.77 16.88 -22.59
C ILE A 40 -6.11 15.81 -21.55
N LYS A 41 -7.25 15.94 -20.85
CA LYS A 41 -7.71 14.95 -19.86
C LYS A 41 -7.88 13.56 -20.46
N ARG A 42 -8.46 13.48 -21.66
CA ARG A 42 -8.59 12.22 -22.39
C ARG A 42 -7.23 11.60 -22.70
N ARG A 43 -6.29 12.40 -23.21
CA ARG A 43 -4.95 11.89 -23.53
C ARG A 43 -4.18 11.44 -22.30
N ILE A 44 -4.25 12.20 -21.20
CA ILE A 44 -3.68 11.77 -19.90
C ILE A 44 -4.29 10.44 -19.47
N SER A 45 -5.62 10.29 -19.50
CA SER A 45 -6.28 9.04 -19.14
C SER A 45 -5.83 7.87 -20.02
N ASP A 46 -5.69 8.07 -21.34
CA ASP A 46 -5.22 7.01 -22.26
C ASP A 46 -3.78 6.60 -21.93
N LEU A 47 -2.91 7.57 -21.62
CA LEU A 47 -1.53 7.34 -21.23
C LEU A 47 -1.42 6.63 -19.88
N GLU A 48 -2.23 7.00 -18.89
CA GLU A 48 -2.29 6.34 -17.58
C GLU A 48 -2.75 4.89 -17.70
N ILE A 49 -3.78 4.62 -18.52
CA ILE A 49 -4.24 3.26 -18.81
C ILE A 49 -3.13 2.45 -19.48
N ALA A 50 -2.46 3.01 -20.50
CA ALA A 50 -1.38 2.32 -21.21
C ALA A 50 -0.15 2.08 -20.32
N PHE A 51 0.18 3.04 -19.45
CA PHE A 51 1.28 2.95 -18.48
C PHE A 51 1.03 1.80 -17.50
N ASN A 52 -0.14 1.80 -16.85
CA ASN A 52 -0.53 0.76 -15.90
C ASN A 52 -0.67 -0.61 -16.56
N ARG A 53 -1.25 -0.66 -17.76
CA ARG A 53 -1.37 -1.91 -18.52
C ARG A 53 -0.01 -2.55 -18.78
N CYS A 54 0.99 -1.75 -19.16
CA CYS A 54 2.35 -2.28 -19.35
C CYS A 54 2.89 -2.94 -18.07
N ILE A 55 2.76 -2.27 -16.92
CA ILE A 55 3.26 -2.79 -15.63
C ILE A 55 2.47 -4.03 -15.17
N ASN A 56 1.16 -4.08 -15.43
CA ASN A 56 0.33 -5.20 -15.02
C ASN A 56 0.57 -6.44 -15.91
N GLU A 57 0.64 -6.23 -17.23
CA GLU A 57 0.76 -7.30 -18.22
C GLU A 57 2.19 -7.75 -18.49
N GLN A 58 3.22 -7.01 -18.04
CA GLN A 58 4.59 -7.49 -18.14
C GLN A 58 4.73 -8.85 -17.42
N ASN A 59 5.49 -9.74 -18.04
CA ASN A 59 5.76 -11.07 -17.51
C ASN A 59 7.27 -11.37 -17.56
N THR A 60 8.08 -10.37 -17.20
CA THR A 60 9.54 -10.49 -17.19
C THR A 60 9.94 -11.60 -16.25
N ARG A 61 10.67 -12.57 -16.81
CA ARG A 61 11.18 -13.76 -16.14
C ARG A 61 12.68 -13.87 -16.33
N VAL A 62 13.37 -14.37 -15.31
CA VAL A 62 14.79 -14.71 -15.35
C VAL A 62 14.92 -16.20 -15.03
N LEU A 63 15.82 -16.87 -15.73
CA LEU A 63 16.11 -18.28 -15.51
C LEU A 63 17.33 -18.40 -14.60
N PHE A 64 17.21 -19.20 -13.54
CA PHE A 64 18.31 -19.51 -12.64
C PHE A 64 18.35 -21.01 -12.36
N THR A 65 19.54 -21.58 -12.37
CA THR A 65 19.78 -22.94 -11.89
C THR A 65 19.54 -23.03 -10.38
N ARG A 66 19.40 -24.26 -9.85
CA ARG A 66 19.26 -24.48 -8.39
C ARG A 66 20.41 -23.87 -7.58
N ASP A 67 21.61 -23.95 -8.15
CA ASP A 67 22.88 -23.48 -7.60
C ASP A 67 22.94 -21.94 -7.57
N GLU A 68 22.41 -21.27 -8.60
CA GLU A 68 22.28 -19.81 -8.62
C GLU A 68 21.30 -19.29 -7.57
N LEU A 69 20.30 -20.09 -7.20
CA LEU A 69 19.29 -19.79 -6.19
C LEU A 69 19.68 -20.24 -4.77
N GLU A 70 20.98 -20.37 -4.49
CA GLU A 70 21.49 -20.66 -3.16
C GLU A 70 21.02 -19.60 -2.13
N GLY A 71 20.71 -20.07 -0.92
CA GLY A 71 20.23 -19.24 0.20
C GLY A 71 18.71 -19.09 0.29
N LEU A 72 17.98 -19.36 -0.80
CA LEU A 72 16.51 -19.39 -0.77
C LEU A 72 16.00 -20.59 0.07
N PRO A 73 14.90 -20.39 0.84
CA PRO A 73 14.24 -21.46 1.60
C PRO A 73 13.89 -22.68 0.74
N ILE A 74 13.85 -23.88 1.34
CA ILE A 74 13.64 -25.11 0.56
C ILE A 74 12.24 -25.21 -0.06
N ASP A 75 11.23 -24.70 0.65
CA ASP A 75 9.85 -24.59 0.20
C ASP A 75 9.68 -23.61 -0.97
N TYR A 76 10.65 -22.72 -1.21
CA TYR A 76 10.65 -21.87 -2.39
C TYR A 76 10.57 -22.67 -3.69
N PHE A 77 11.15 -23.87 -3.74
CA PHE A 77 11.29 -24.68 -4.95
C PHE A 77 10.06 -25.55 -5.23
N ASP A 78 9.17 -25.73 -4.25
CA ASP A 78 8.05 -26.66 -4.33
C ASP A 78 7.01 -26.20 -5.36
N GLY A 79 6.70 -27.09 -6.32
CA GLY A 79 5.69 -26.83 -7.35
C GLY A 79 6.05 -25.75 -8.38
N ARG A 80 7.29 -25.23 -8.38
CA ARG A 80 7.73 -24.21 -9.33
C ARG A 80 7.96 -24.79 -10.73
N LYS A 81 7.72 -23.93 -11.73
CA LYS A 81 7.98 -24.26 -13.14
C LYS A 81 9.48 -24.18 -13.45
N THR A 82 9.96 -25.13 -14.22
CA THR A 82 11.33 -25.20 -14.72
C THR A 82 11.36 -25.23 -16.25
N GLU A 83 12.49 -24.83 -16.82
CA GLU A 83 12.79 -24.86 -18.26
C GLU A 83 14.22 -25.35 -18.46
N GLU A 84 14.48 -26.09 -19.53
CA GLU A 84 15.85 -26.46 -19.91
C GLU A 84 16.49 -25.31 -20.70
N ALA A 85 17.58 -24.76 -20.17
CA ALA A 85 18.31 -23.67 -20.81
C ALA A 85 19.81 -23.89 -20.61
N ASN A 86 20.60 -23.70 -21.67
CA ASN A 86 22.06 -23.88 -21.66
C ASN A 86 22.51 -25.26 -21.14
N GLY A 87 21.73 -26.32 -21.40
CA GLY A 87 22.03 -27.69 -20.97
C GLY A 87 21.80 -27.97 -19.48
N ALA A 88 21.10 -27.09 -18.76
CA ALA A 88 20.74 -27.26 -17.37
C ALA A 88 19.25 -26.98 -17.12
N ILE A 89 18.69 -27.63 -16.10
CA ILE A 89 17.34 -27.33 -15.62
C ILE A 89 17.40 -26.04 -14.79
N SER A 90 16.65 -25.04 -15.22
CA SER A 90 16.55 -23.73 -14.57
C SER A 90 15.13 -23.47 -14.09
N TYR A 91 14.99 -22.86 -12.92
CA TYR A 91 13.72 -22.38 -12.40
C TYR A 91 13.32 -21.09 -13.11
N ILE A 92 12.05 -20.98 -13.45
CA ILE A 92 11.47 -19.75 -13.96
C ILE A 92 11.14 -18.86 -12.77
N VAL A 93 11.87 -17.74 -12.63
CA VAL A 93 11.65 -16.76 -11.57
C VAL A 93 11.08 -15.49 -12.17
N THR A 94 9.93 -15.04 -11.68
CA THR A 94 9.23 -13.85 -12.19
C THR A 94 9.66 -12.62 -11.41
N THR A 95 9.61 -11.44 -12.03
CA THR A 95 9.83 -10.17 -11.32
C THR A 95 8.65 -9.72 -10.45
N LYS A 96 7.63 -10.58 -10.27
CA LYS A 96 6.49 -10.26 -9.42
C LYS A 96 6.92 -10.22 -7.95
N HIS A 97 6.21 -9.43 -7.15
CA HIS A 97 6.62 -9.10 -5.78
C HIS A 97 7.03 -10.29 -4.89
N PRO A 98 6.30 -11.43 -4.87
CA PRO A 98 6.68 -12.57 -4.02
C PRO A 98 8.06 -13.16 -4.38
N ASP A 99 8.34 -13.31 -5.67
CA ASP A 99 9.60 -13.85 -6.17
C ASP A 99 10.75 -12.87 -5.94
N TYR A 100 10.52 -11.60 -6.31
CA TYR A 100 11.54 -10.55 -6.21
C TYR A 100 11.99 -10.35 -4.76
N VAL A 101 11.07 -10.16 -3.82
CA VAL A 101 11.43 -9.86 -2.43
C VAL A 101 12.20 -11.01 -1.79
N LEU A 102 11.79 -12.26 -2.02
CA LEU A 102 12.49 -13.42 -1.48
C LEU A 102 13.90 -13.55 -2.08
N LEU A 103 14.04 -13.45 -3.40
CA LEU A 103 15.34 -13.53 -4.07
C LEU A 103 16.28 -12.43 -3.58
N MET A 104 15.82 -11.18 -3.54
CA MET A 104 16.65 -10.05 -3.11
C MET A 104 17.09 -10.14 -1.65
N LYS A 105 16.30 -10.76 -0.77
CA LYS A 105 16.63 -10.98 0.64
C LYS A 105 17.57 -12.17 0.87
N PHE A 106 17.37 -13.27 0.15
CA PHE A 106 17.95 -14.56 0.54
C PHE A 106 18.98 -15.12 -0.44
N ALA A 107 18.96 -14.74 -1.73
CA ALA A 107 19.94 -15.25 -2.69
C ALA A 107 21.36 -14.81 -2.28
N THR A 108 22.25 -15.78 -2.04
CA THR A 108 23.63 -15.53 -1.59
C THR A 108 24.47 -14.90 -2.70
N ARG A 109 24.25 -15.33 -3.94
CA ARG A 109 25.02 -14.87 -5.11
C ARG A 109 24.65 -13.46 -5.54
N GLU A 110 25.64 -12.58 -5.56
CA GLU A 110 25.46 -11.20 -6.02
C GLU A 110 24.98 -11.13 -7.48
N SER A 111 25.50 -11.99 -8.36
CA SER A 111 25.11 -12.05 -9.77
C SER A 111 23.61 -12.34 -9.95
N THR A 112 23.04 -13.20 -9.09
CA THR A 112 21.62 -13.55 -9.11
C THR A 112 20.76 -12.37 -8.67
N ARG A 113 21.13 -11.72 -7.55
CA ARG A 113 20.45 -10.49 -7.09
C ARG A 113 20.53 -9.37 -8.13
N LYS A 114 21.70 -9.17 -8.75
CA LYS A 114 21.91 -8.17 -9.80
C LYS A 114 21.06 -8.43 -11.04
N ALA A 115 21.06 -9.66 -11.55
CA ALA A 115 20.26 -10.04 -12.72
C ALA A 115 18.77 -9.78 -12.48
N MET A 116 18.28 -10.15 -11.29
CA MET A 116 16.89 -9.91 -10.88
C MET A 116 16.57 -8.42 -10.74
N TYR A 117 17.44 -7.65 -10.07
CA TYR A 117 17.29 -6.20 -9.92
C TYR A 117 17.23 -5.48 -11.27
N VAL A 118 18.14 -5.79 -12.19
CA VAL A 118 18.15 -5.20 -13.53
C VAL A 118 16.89 -5.58 -14.31
N ALA A 119 16.47 -6.85 -14.26
CA ALA A 119 15.25 -7.31 -14.92
C ALA A 119 13.98 -6.64 -14.39
N GLU A 120 13.94 -6.25 -13.11
CA GLU A 120 12.82 -5.52 -12.51
C GLU A 120 12.84 -4.03 -12.87
N THR A 121 13.98 -3.36 -12.71
CA THR A 121 14.12 -1.91 -12.91
C THR A 121 14.09 -1.44 -14.37
N THR A 122 14.27 -2.35 -15.34
CA THR A 122 14.30 -2.02 -16.79
C THR A 122 13.01 -2.38 -17.53
N GLN A 123 11.95 -2.71 -16.78
CA GLN A 123 10.66 -3.07 -17.35
C GLN A 123 10.00 -1.91 -18.07
N CYS A 124 9.14 -2.25 -19.03
CA CYS A 124 8.28 -1.29 -19.69
C CYS A 124 9.01 -0.05 -20.24
N PRO A 125 10.04 -0.20 -21.10
CA PRO A 125 10.75 0.95 -21.68
C PRO A 125 9.81 1.93 -22.41
N ALA A 126 8.69 1.43 -22.96
CA ALA A 126 7.64 2.25 -23.55
C ALA A 126 6.97 3.24 -22.56
N ASN A 127 7.09 3.02 -21.25
CA ASN A 127 6.57 3.94 -20.23
C ASN A 127 7.41 5.21 -20.08
N ILE A 128 8.67 5.24 -20.55
CA ILE A 128 9.50 6.44 -20.50
C ILE A 128 8.90 7.56 -21.35
N SER A 129 8.58 7.28 -22.62
CA SER A 129 7.98 8.27 -23.53
C SER A 129 6.57 8.66 -23.11
N ARG A 130 5.78 7.71 -22.58
CA ARG A 130 4.45 7.99 -22.01
C ARG A 130 4.55 8.97 -20.84
N LEU A 131 5.50 8.75 -19.93
CA LEU A 131 5.71 9.63 -18.78
C LEU A 131 6.13 11.04 -19.21
N GLN A 132 7.06 11.16 -20.17
CA GLN A 132 7.46 12.45 -20.73
C GLN A 132 6.26 13.22 -21.30
N GLU A 133 5.42 12.55 -22.09
CA GLU A 133 4.20 13.16 -22.64
C GLU A 133 3.22 13.57 -21.52
N MET A 134 2.99 12.70 -20.53
CA MET A 134 2.10 13.01 -19.40
C MET A 134 2.58 14.22 -18.59
N VAL A 135 3.88 14.39 -18.38
CA VAL A 135 4.43 15.55 -17.64
C VAL A 135 4.10 16.86 -18.35
N HIS A 136 4.29 16.92 -19.67
CA HIS A 136 3.92 18.10 -20.46
C HIS A 136 2.40 18.36 -20.43
N LEU A 137 1.60 17.32 -20.66
CA LEU A 137 0.14 17.45 -20.65
C LEU A 137 -0.41 17.87 -19.28
N ARG A 138 0.19 17.42 -18.18
CA ARG A 138 -0.19 17.81 -16.82
C ARG A 138 0.15 19.27 -16.52
N LEU A 139 1.24 19.79 -17.08
CA LEU A 139 1.57 21.20 -17.02
C LEU A 139 0.57 22.04 -17.83
N ASP A 140 0.27 21.65 -19.07
CA ASP A 140 -0.71 22.35 -19.92
C ASP A 140 -2.11 22.36 -19.28
N HIS A 141 -2.52 21.22 -18.69
CA HIS A 141 -3.76 21.10 -17.92
C HIS A 141 -3.81 22.10 -16.76
N ALA A 142 -2.74 22.21 -15.97
CA ALA A 142 -2.66 23.12 -14.84
C ALA A 142 -2.68 24.58 -15.28
N ASN A 143 -1.89 24.92 -16.32
CA ASN A 143 -1.83 26.27 -16.89
C ASN A 143 -3.18 26.73 -17.42
N LEU A 144 -3.93 25.86 -18.12
CA LEU A 144 -5.28 26.17 -18.60
C LEU A 144 -6.26 26.53 -17.48
N LEU A 145 -6.06 25.96 -16.29
CA LEU A 145 -6.87 26.21 -15.10
C LEU A 145 -6.33 27.35 -14.22
N GLY A 146 -5.22 27.99 -14.62
CA GLY A 146 -4.63 29.13 -13.93
C GLY A 146 -3.66 28.79 -12.80
N TYR A 147 -3.12 27.56 -12.76
CA TYR A 147 -2.10 27.14 -11.80
C TYR A 147 -0.71 27.22 -12.44
N GLY A 148 0.34 27.51 -11.65
CA GLY A 148 1.72 27.63 -12.14
C GLY A 148 2.40 26.29 -12.42
N SER A 149 1.91 25.21 -11.80
CA SER A 149 2.40 23.86 -12.00
C SER A 149 1.30 22.83 -11.75
N HIS A 150 1.53 21.59 -12.20
CA HIS A 150 0.65 20.47 -11.84
C HIS A 150 0.59 20.25 -10.32
N SER A 151 1.71 20.47 -9.62
CA SER A 151 1.77 20.32 -8.17
C SER A 151 0.92 21.36 -7.44
N ASP A 152 0.89 22.62 -7.90
CA ASP A 152 -0.03 23.64 -7.36
C ASP A 152 -1.49 23.21 -7.51
N TYR A 153 -1.84 22.66 -8.68
CA TYR A 153 -3.18 22.13 -8.93
C TYR A 153 -3.53 20.95 -8.02
N VAL A 154 -2.62 19.99 -7.84
CA VAL A 154 -2.91 18.81 -7.01
C VAL A 154 -2.95 19.17 -5.52
N LEU A 155 -1.99 19.96 -5.04
CA LEU A 155 -1.79 20.22 -3.61
C LEU A 155 -2.81 21.20 -3.01
N GLU A 156 -3.50 22.00 -3.81
CA GLU A 156 -4.57 22.91 -3.33
C GLU A 156 -5.63 22.19 -2.47
N THR A 157 -5.99 20.97 -2.85
CA THR A 157 -6.98 20.14 -2.14
C THR A 157 -6.36 19.24 -1.06
N LEU A 158 -5.05 19.26 -0.90
CA LEU A 158 -4.33 18.43 0.07
C LEU A 158 -4.02 19.23 1.35
N MET A 159 -3.60 18.54 2.41
CA MET A 159 -3.21 19.15 3.68
C MET A 159 -1.96 20.03 3.52
N ALA A 160 -1.01 19.63 2.67
CA ALA A 160 0.21 20.39 2.38
C ALA A 160 -0.03 21.75 1.68
N LYS A 161 -1.15 21.92 0.96
CA LYS A 161 -1.59 23.14 0.25
C LYS A 161 -0.71 23.67 -0.89
N SER A 162 0.62 23.56 -0.81
CA SER A 162 1.53 24.15 -1.79
C SER A 162 2.78 23.29 -2.04
N PRO A 163 3.39 23.37 -3.24
CA PRO A 163 4.65 22.70 -3.53
C PRO A 163 5.78 23.12 -2.60
N GLN A 164 5.80 24.39 -2.17
CA GLN A 164 6.83 24.92 -1.29
C GLN A 164 6.76 24.28 0.09
N THR A 165 5.55 24.08 0.63
CA THR A 165 5.35 23.37 1.90
C THR A 165 5.80 21.92 1.82
N ALA A 166 5.44 21.20 0.74
CA ALA A 166 5.83 19.82 0.54
C ALA A 166 7.37 19.67 0.43
N LEU A 167 8.01 20.49 -0.40
CA LEU A 167 9.46 20.48 -0.58
C LEU A 167 10.21 20.90 0.69
N ALA A 168 9.68 21.85 1.47
CA ALA A 168 10.29 22.24 2.75
C ALA A 168 10.28 21.07 3.74
N MET A 169 9.17 20.33 3.82
CA MET A 169 9.05 19.13 4.66
C MET A 169 10.03 18.03 4.21
N GLU A 170 10.09 17.73 2.91
CA GLU A 170 11.01 16.72 2.36
C GLU A 170 12.48 17.07 2.62
N ASN A 171 12.87 18.33 2.43
CA ASN A 171 14.24 18.78 2.66
C ASN A 171 14.62 18.79 4.14
N ASP A 172 13.70 19.16 5.04
CA ASP A 172 13.91 19.09 6.49
C ASP A 172 14.09 17.63 6.95
N LEU A 173 13.27 16.71 6.43
CA LEU A 173 13.40 15.29 6.71
C LEU A 173 14.73 14.73 6.19
N LEU A 174 15.10 15.06 4.95
CA LEU A 174 16.38 14.65 4.35
C LEU A 174 17.56 15.12 5.22
N ALA A 175 17.57 16.39 5.63
CA ALA A 175 18.63 16.94 6.46
C ALA A 175 18.76 16.21 7.80
N LYS A 176 17.65 15.88 8.45
CA LYS A 176 17.63 15.17 9.75
C LYS A 176 18.03 13.69 9.65
N MET A 177 17.74 13.04 8.51
CA MET A 177 17.98 11.61 8.34
C MET A 177 19.34 11.28 7.69
N THR A 178 19.99 12.24 7.02
CA THR A 178 21.21 11.99 6.23
C THR A 178 22.32 11.32 7.05
N ASP A 179 22.67 11.86 8.22
CA ASP A 179 23.75 11.31 9.06
C ASP A 179 23.43 9.91 9.61
N MET A 180 22.16 9.61 9.85
CA MET A 180 21.73 8.27 10.28
C MET A 180 21.79 7.30 9.10
N ALA A 181 21.25 7.68 7.95
CA ALA A 181 21.25 6.86 6.74
C ALA A 181 22.67 6.53 6.29
N GLN A 182 23.61 7.48 6.38
CA GLN A 182 25.01 7.23 6.04
C GLN A 182 25.64 6.19 6.99
N ARG A 183 25.42 6.31 8.30
CA ARG A 183 25.92 5.34 9.28
C ARG A 183 25.36 3.94 9.04
N GLU A 184 24.07 3.82 8.74
CA GLU A 184 23.45 2.54 8.41
C GLU A 184 24.01 1.95 7.11
N LEU A 185 24.25 2.76 6.09
CA LEU A 185 24.90 2.32 4.85
C LEU A 185 26.34 1.85 5.10
N ASP A 186 27.10 2.55 5.95
CA ASP A 186 28.45 2.17 6.33
C ASP A 186 28.47 0.83 7.08
N GLU A 187 27.49 0.58 7.97
CA GLU A 187 27.31 -0.71 8.66
C GLU A 187 27.04 -1.85 7.65
N LEU A 188 26.16 -1.62 6.66
CA LEU A 188 25.85 -2.60 5.62
C LEU A 188 27.06 -2.86 4.70
N GLU A 189 27.80 -1.82 4.32
CA GLU A 189 29.00 -1.93 3.49
C GLU A 189 30.12 -2.67 4.23
N ALA A 190 30.31 -2.41 5.53
CA ALA A 190 31.27 -3.13 6.36
C ALA A 190 30.94 -4.63 6.41
N LEU A 191 29.66 -4.99 6.48
CA LEU A 191 29.22 -6.38 6.44
C LEU A 191 29.51 -7.03 5.09
N LYS A 192 29.29 -6.31 3.97
CA LYS A 192 29.70 -6.79 2.63
C LYS A 192 31.21 -7.00 2.54
N LYS A 193 32.01 -6.06 3.02
CA LYS A 193 33.49 -6.19 3.02
C LYS A 193 33.95 -7.42 3.79
N ALA A 194 33.35 -7.70 4.94
CA ALA A 194 33.65 -8.88 5.74
C ALA A 194 33.29 -10.19 5.01
N ASP A 195 32.12 -10.26 4.37
CA ASP A 195 31.70 -11.43 3.58
C ASP A 195 32.63 -11.68 2.39
N MET A 196 32.99 -10.63 1.64
CA MET A 196 33.90 -10.73 0.49
C MET A 196 35.29 -11.21 0.94
N LEU A 197 35.82 -10.66 2.04
CA LEU A 197 37.08 -11.10 2.62
C LEU A 197 37.03 -12.58 3.05
N ALA A 198 35.93 -13.02 3.67
CA ALA A 198 35.75 -14.41 4.08
C ALA A 198 35.63 -15.39 2.89
N ALA A 199 35.16 -14.91 1.74
CA ALA A 199 35.05 -15.66 0.50
C ALA A 199 36.31 -15.59 -0.39
N ASP A 200 37.36 -14.87 0.02
CA ASP A 200 38.53 -14.54 -0.81
C ASP A 200 38.16 -13.81 -2.12
N GLU A 201 37.08 -13.02 -2.07
CA GLU A 201 36.59 -12.21 -3.19
C GLU A 201 36.99 -10.74 -3.03
N ALA A 202 37.32 -10.08 -4.14
CA ALA A 202 37.66 -8.66 -4.13
C ALA A 202 36.41 -7.79 -3.92
N TYR A 203 36.47 -6.87 -2.96
CA TYR A 203 35.40 -5.88 -2.77
C TYR A 203 35.24 -4.98 -4.00
N ASN A 204 34.03 -4.91 -4.54
CA ASN A 204 33.71 -4.18 -5.78
C ASN A 204 32.75 -2.99 -5.58
N GLY A 205 32.35 -2.67 -4.36
CA GLY A 205 31.34 -1.64 -4.07
C GLY A 205 30.09 -2.20 -3.40
N PHE A 206 29.22 -1.32 -2.92
CA PHE A 206 27.90 -1.66 -2.39
C PHE A 206 26.82 -1.16 -3.33
N TYR A 207 25.97 -2.05 -3.85
CA TYR A 207 25.02 -1.73 -4.90
C TYR A 207 23.57 -1.86 -4.45
N CYS A 208 22.63 -1.33 -5.24
CA CYS A 208 21.19 -1.40 -4.92
C CYS A 208 20.69 -2.84 -4.71
N TRP A 209 21.29 -3.82 -5.40
CA TRP A 209 20.95 -5.24 -5.27
C TRP A 209 21.54 -5.91 -4.02
N ASP A 210 22.37 -5.22 -3.25
CA ASP A 210 22.94 -5.73 -2.00
C ASP A 210 22.09 -5.35 -0.79
N LYS A 211 21.37 -4.23 -0.85
CA LYS A 211 20.68 -3.62 0.28
C LYS A 211 19.77 -4.59 1.04
N ALA A 212 18.84 -5.25 0.37
CA ALA A 212 17.88 -6.14 1.04
C ALA A 212 18.55 -7.35 1.71
N TYR A 213 19.57 -7.92 1.07
CA TYR A 213 20.32 -9.06 1.58
C TYR A 213 21.11 -8.69 2.85
N TYR A 214 21.85 -7.58 2.82
CA TYR A 214 22.64 -7.15 3.97
C TYR A 214 21.79 -6.56 5.09
N MET A 215 20.66 -5.90 4.79
CA MET A 215 19.72 -5.48 5.83
C MET A 215 19.17 -6.67 6.62
N ARG A 216 18.81 -7.77 5.94
CA ARG A 216 18.40 -9.01 6.59
C ARG A 216 19.53 -9.57 7.45
N LYS A 217 20.74 -9.74 6.90
CA LYS A 217 21.89 -10.28 7.65
C LYS A 217 22.24 -9.43 8.87
N LEU A 218 22.25 -8.11 8.73
CA LEU A 218 22.54 -7.19 9.84
C LEU A 218 21.48 -7.32 10.94
N ALA A 219 20.20 -7.40 10.59
CA ALA A 219 19.12 -7.59 11.55
C ALA A 219 19.27 -8.94 12.31
N GLU A 220 19.59 -10.02 11.60
CA GLU A 220 19.85 -11.33 12.20
C GLU A 220 21.06 -11.31 13.16
N GLN A 221 22.16 -10.65 12.77
CA GLN A 221 23.37 -10.55 13.59
C GLN A 221 23.18 -9.67 14.82
N LYS A 222 22.52 -8.51 14.67
CA LYS A 222 22.39 -7.50 15.72
C LYS A 222 21.33 -7.85 16.76
N HIS A 223 20.25 -8.49 16.34
CA HIS A 223 19.07 -8.72 17.19
C HIS A 223 18.77 -10.20 17.44
N GLY A 224 19.44 -11.13 16.76
CA GLY A 224 19.12 -12.55 16.85
C GLY A 224 17.70 -12.88 16.36
N LEU A 225 17.06 -11.96 15.63
CA LEU A 225 15.68 -12.09 15.18
C LEU A 225 15.64 -12.79 13.83
N ARG A 226 15.03 -13.97 13.79
CA ARG A 226 14.73 -14.71 12.57
C ARG A 226 13.24 -14.63 12.28
N GLU A 227 12.88 -14.03 11.15
CA GLU A 227 11.48 -13.85 10.72
C GLU A 227 10.71 -15.18 10.71
N GLU A 228 11.39 -16.28 10.34
CA GLU A 228 10.86 -17.65 10.33
C GLU A 228 10.50 -18.20 11.72
N GLU A 229 11.22 -17.78 12.76
CA GLU A 229 10.94 -18.17 14.15
C GLU A 229 9.83 -17.29 14.73
N VAL A 230 9.86 -15.98 14.45
CA VAL A 230 8.85 -15.02 14.94
C VAL A 230 7.46 -15.33 14.37
N LYS A 231 7.34 -15.68 13.08
CA LYS A 231 6.03 -15.95 12.47
C LYS A 231 5.28 -17.12 13.12
N GLN A 232 5.98 -18.04 13.79
CA GLN A 232 5.36 -19.19 14.49
C GLN A 232 4.44 -18.74 15.64
N TYR A 233 4.62 -17.52 16.15
CA TYR A 233 3.79 -16.94 17.21
C TYR A 233 2.54 -16.24 16.68
N PHE A 234 2.47 -15.94 15.38
CA PHE A 234 1.37 -15.19 14.76
C PHE A 234 0.58 -16.03 13.78
N SER A 235 -0.31 -16.89 14.28
CA SER A 235 -1.36 -17.46 13.41
C SER A 235 -2.36 -16.37 13.01
N LEU A 236 -2.76 -16.31 11.75
CA LEU A 236 -3.71 -15.32 11.21
C LEU A 236 -4.98 -15.22 12.06
N SER A 237 -5.58 -16.35 12.43
CA SER A 237 -6.80 -16.37 13.26
C SER A 237 -6.60 -15.66 14.60
N LYS A 238 -5.54 -15.99 15.35
CA LYS A 238 -5.24 -15.33 16.63
C LYS A 238 -4.90 -13.86 16.46
N ALA A 239 -4.11 -13.51 15.44
CA ALA A 239 -3.75 -12.13 15.15
C ALA A 239 -4.98 -11.29 14.81
N THR A 240 -5.90 -11.82 13.99
CA THR A 240 -7.17 -11.16 13.69
C THR A 240 -8.02 -10.97 14.94
N CYS A 241 -8.22 -12.00 15.76
CA CYS A 241 -8.97 -11.87 17.01
C CYS A 241 -8.37 -10.83 17.95
N GLY A 242 -7.08 -10.92 18.24
CA GLY A 242 -6.41 -9.98 19.14
C GLY A 242 -6.44 -8.53 18.64
N MET A 243 -6.31 -8.31 17.33
CA MET A 243 -6.46 -6.95 16.77
C MET A 243 -7.89 -6.44 16.89
N LEU A 244 -8.90 -7.27 16.62
CA LEU A 244 -10.29 -6.87 16.81
C LEU A 244 -10.57 -6.55 18.29
N ASP A 245 -10.00 -7.29 19.23
CA ASP A 245 -10.09 -6.99 20.66
C ASP A 245 -9.47 -5.64 21.02
N ILE A 246 -8.29 -5.32 20.47
CA ILE A 246 -7.66 -4.01 20.62
C ILE A 246 -8.59 -2.90 20.10
N TYR A 247 -9.20 -3.07 18.92
CA TYR A 247 -10.13 -2.08 18.38
C TYR A 247 -11.42 -1.96 19.20
N GLN A 248 -11.95 -3.07 19.73
CA GLN A 248 -13.10 -3.06 20.63
C GLN A 248 -12.84 -2.22 21.87
N GLU A 249 -11.71 -2.45 22.55
CA GLU A 249 -11.35 -1.72 23.75
C GLU A 249 -11.04 -0.24 23.45
N MET A 250 -10.21 0.02 22.43
CA MET A 250 -9.75 1.36 22.09
C MET A 250 -10.90 2.28 21.63
N LEU A 251 -11.86 1.74 20.87
CA LEU A 251 -12.94 2.52 20.26
C LEU A 251 -14.28 2.40 20.98
N GLY A 252 -14.37 1.60 22.06
CA GLY A 252 -15.63 1.37 22.76
C GLY A 252 -16.64 0.62 21.89
N LEU A 253 -16.19 -0.41 21.18
CA LEU A 253 -17.00 -1.16 20.21
C LEU A 253 -17.24 -2.60 20.65
N ARG A 254 -18.30 -3.19 20.09
CA ARG A 254 -18.59 -4.61 20.13
C ARG A 254 -18.66 -5.15 18.71
N ILE A 255 -17.80 -6.10 18.40
CA ILE A 255 -17.61 -6.68 17.07
C ILE A 255 -18.09 -8.12 17.09
N ILE A 256 -19.05 -8.44 16.23
CA ILE A 256 -19.71 -9.73 16.21
C ILE A 256 -19.55 -10.34 14.83
N GLN A 257 -18.99 -11.54 14.75
CA GLN A 257 -18.95 -12.27 13.49
C GLN A 257 -20.35 -12.75 13.10
N VAL A 258 -20.77 -12.44 11.87
CA VAL A 258 -22.06 -12.86 11.32
C VAL A 258 -21.96 -14.33 10.89
N SER A 259 -22.91 -15.14 11.34
CA SER A 259 -23.03 -16.55 10.92
C SER A 259 -23.75 -16.65 9.58
N ASN A 260 -23.19 -17.40 8.63
CA ASN A 260 -23.72 -17.58 7.25
C ASN A 260 -24.01 -16.26 6.50
N PRO A 261 -23.03 -15.34 6.40
CA PRO A 261 -23.25 -14.06 5.76
C PRO A 261 -23.36 -14.17 4.24
N PRO A 262 -24.05 -13.23 3.56
CA PRO A 262 -24.01 -13.11 2.11
C PRO A 262 -22.62 -12.63 1.65
N VAL A 263 -21.79 -13.55 1.16
CA VAL A 263 -20.40 -13.27 0.77
C VAL A 263 -20.11 -13.68 -0.67
N TRP A 264 -19.14 -13.02 -1.30
CA TRP A 264 -18.70 -13.33 -2.68
C TRP A 264 -17.77 -14.54 -2.76
N HIS A 265 -17.25 -15.03 -1.64
CA HIS A 265 -16.37 -16.19 -1.59
C HIS A 265 -16.44 -16.89 -0.21
N PRO A 266 -16.33 -18.23 -0.12
CA PRO A 266 -16.43 -18.97 1.14
C PRO A 266 -15.42 -18.56 2.22
N ASP A 267 -14.21 -18.16 1.80
CA ASP A 267 -13.14 -17.70 2.72
C ASP A 267 -13.39 -16.29 3.30
N VAL A 268 -14.47 -15.60 2.94
CA VAL A 268 -14.76 -14.23 3.40
C VAL A 268 -15.61 -14.26 4.66
N ALA A 269 -15.16 -13.54 5.69
CA ALA A 269 -15.93 -13.33 6.92
C ALA A 269 -16.61 -11.96 6.89
N MET A 270 -17.79 -11.86 7.49
CA MET A 270 -18.52 -10.61 7.70
C MET A 270 -18.71 -10.38 9.20
N TYR A 271 -18.63 -9.12 9.60
CA TYR A 271 -18.79 -8.68 10.98
C TYR A 271 -19.79 -7.53 11.06
N GLU A 272 -20.55 -7.52 12.14
CA GLU A 272 -21.38 -6.39 12.60
C GLU A 272 -20.63 -5.65 13.71
N VAL A 273 -20.75 -4.32 13.72
CA VAL A 273 -20.13 -3.46 14.72
C VAL A 273 -21.21 -2.64 15.42
N TRP A 274 -21.13 -2.59 16.74
CA TRP A 274 -22.05 -1.91 17.64
C TRP A 274 -21.27 -1.05 18.63
N GLU A 275 -21.83 0.07 19.07
CA GLU A 275 -21.33 0.83 20.24
C GLU A 275 -21.45 -0.05 21.49
N ALA A 276 -20.41 -0.11 22.32
CA ALA A 276 -20.41 -0.96 23.51
C ALA A 276 -21.41 -0.50 24.58
N ASP A 277 -21.57 0.82 24.75
CA ASP A 277 -22.37 1.40 25.84
C ASP A 277 -23.84 1.65 25.45
N GLU A 278 -24.09 2.04 24.21
CA GLU A 278 -25.42 2.48 23.75
C GLU A 278 -26.17 1.41 22.95
N ASP A 279 -25.53 0.28 22.65
CA ASP A 279 -26.03 -0.78 21.77
C ASP A 279 -26.53 -0.27 20.41
N ALA A 280 -25.97 0.86 19.97
CA ALA A 280 -26.28 1.47 18.69
C ALA A 280 -25.47 0.81 17.57
N PHE A 281 -26.14 0.47 16.47
CA PHE A 281 -25.49 -0.13 15.32
C PHE A 281 -24.53 0.86 14.64
N VAL A 282 -23.30 0.44 14.32
CA VAL A 282 -22.27 1.28 13.68
C VAL A 282 -22.14 0.97 12.19
N GLY A 283 -22.11 -0.31 11.82
CA GLY A 283 -21.93 -0.72 10.43
C GLY A 283 -21.47 -2.16 10.27
N HIS A 284 -21.13 -2.52 9.03
CA HIS A 284 -20.60 -3.84 8.70
C HIS A 284 -19.21 -3.76 8.09
N PHE A 285 -18.41 -4.79 8.29
CA PHE A 285 -17.22 -4.97 7.45
C PHE A 285 -16.99 -6.42 7.06
N TYR A 286 -16.25 -6.60 5.97
CA TYR A 286 -15.80 -7.90 5.47
C TYR A 286 -14.29 -8.03 5.57
N LEU A 287 -13.82 -9.23 5.88
CA LEU A 287 -12.41 -9.61 5.81
C LEU A 287 -12.22 -10.67 4.71
N ASP A 288 -11.47 -10.32 3.68
CA ASP A 288 -11.09 -11.20 2.57
C ASP A 288 -9.56 -11.35 2.54
N LEU A 289 -9.02 -12.30 3.32
CA LEU A 289 -7.62 -12.27 3.76
C LEU A 289 -6.67 -13.15 2.94
N HIS A 290 -7.17 -14.06 2.11
CA HIS A 290 -6.33 -15.06 1.43
C HIS A 290 -6.20 -14.84 -0.09
N PRO A 291 -5.05 -15.16 -0.71
CA PRO A 291 -4.87 -15.05 -2.14
C PRO A 291 -5.73 -16.05 -2.91
N ARG A 292 -6.16 -15.66 -4.11
CA ARG A 292 -6.78 -16.53 -5.12
C ARG A 292 -6.74 -15.86 -6.49
N ASP A 293 -6.87 -16.67 -7.53
CA ASP A 293 -6.86 -16.18 -8.92
C ASP A 293 -7.95 -15.12 -9.15
N GLY A 294 -7.59 -14.06 -9.87
CA GLY A 294 -8.47 -12.94 -10.19
C GLY A 294 -8.76 -11.97 -9.02
N LYS A 295 -8.26 -12.22 -7.81
CA LYS A 295 -8.38 -11.31 -6.66
C LYS A 295 -7.32 -10.20 -6.73
N TYR A 296 -7.67 -9.01 -6.24
CA TYR A 296 -6.71 -7.91 -6.05
C TYR A 296 -5.52 -8.33 -5.17
N SER A 297 -4.29 -8.05 -5.64
CA SER A 297 -3.05 -8.66 -5.11
C SER A 297 -2.36 -7.89 -3.97
N HIS A 298 -2.82 -6.68 -3.64
CA HIS A 298 -2.29 -5.91 -2.51
C HIS A 298 -3.27 -5.92 -1.31
N ALA A 299 -2.79 -5.45 -0.17
CA ALA A 299 -3.67 -5.13 0.96
C ALA A 299 -4.33 -3.76 0.71
N ALA A 300 -5.63 -3.64 1.01
CA ALA A 300 -6.38 -2.39 0.90
C ALA A 300 -7.75 -2.52 1.57
N VAL A 301 -8.42 -1.37 1.76
CA VAL A 301 -9.82 -1.27 2.17
C VAL A 301 -10.68 -0.60 1.11
N TRP A 302 -11.81 -1.23 0.79
CA TRP A 302 -12.86 -0.66 -0.05
C TRP A 302 -14.02 -0.22 0.80
N ARG A 303 -14.45 1.02 0.59
CA ARG A 303 -15.75 1.47 1.04
C ARG A 303 -16.81 0.95 0.08
N ILE A 304 -17.54 -0.08 0.50
CA ILE A 304 -18.65 -0.69 -0.26
C ILE A 304 -19.87 0.21 -0.21
N ARG A 305 -20.17 0.77 0.96
CA ARG A 305 -21.29 1.70 1.16
C ARG A 305 -20.88 2.81 2.13
N PRO A 306 -21.12 4.09 1.80
CA PRO A 306 -20.87 5.18 2.72
C PRO A 306 -21.98 5.27 3.77
N GLY A 307 -21.63 5.70 4.99
CA GLY A 307 -22.59 6.18 5.98
C GLY A 307 -22.95 7.65 5.76
N TYR A 308 -24.22 8.00 5.87
CA TYR A 308 -24.68 9.40 5.73
C TYR A 308 -26.11 9.56 6.27
N THR A 309 -26.58 10.79 6.41
CA THR A 309 -27.97 11.07 6.80
C THR A 309 -28.86 11.12 5.56
N ARG A 310 -29.88 10.27 5.52
CA ARG A 310 -30.89 10.22 4.44
C ARG A 310 -31.82 11.43 4.52
N SER A 311 -32.58 11.67 3.44
CA SER A 311 -33.51 12.80 3.35
C SER A 311 -34.66 12.73 4.35
N ASP A 312 -35.00 11.54 4.84
CA ASP A 312 -36.00 11.31 5.88
C ASP A 312 -35.43 11.46 7.31
N GLY A 313 -34.14 11.84 7.45
CA GLY A 313 -33.45 11.99 8.71
C GLY A 313 -32.84 10.70 9.27
N THR A 314 -33.08 9.55 8.65
CA THR A 314 -32.52 8.27 9.10
C THR A 314 -31.06 8.12 8.70
N ARG A 315 -30.33 7.23 9.39
CA ARG A 315 -28.92 6.94 9.12
C ARG A 315 -28.79 5.81 8.10
N GLU A 316 -28.03 6.03 7.04
CA GLU A 316 -27.43 4.94 6.28
C GLU A 316 -26.15 4.50 6.96
N PHE A 317 -26.00 3.20 7.21
CA PHE A 317 -24.82 2.66 7.88
C PHE A 317 -23.74 2.21 6.89
N PRO A 318 -22.47 2.50 7.16
CA PRO A 318 -21.37 2.16 6.28
C PRO A 318 -21.14 0.66 6.17
N VAL A 319 -20.53 0.28 5.04
CA VAL A 319 -20.02 -1.06 4.79
C VAL A 319 -18.62 -0.94 4.20
N ALA A 320 -17.65 -1.61 4.82
CA ALA A 320 -16.27 -1.67 4.33
C ALA A 320 -15.85 -3.12 4.02
N ALA A 321 -14.85 -3.30 3.17
CA ALA A 321 -14.24 -4.60 2.92
C ALA A 321 -12.73 -4.44 2.93
N MET A 322 -12.07 -5.12 3.86
CA MET A 322 -10.63 -5.25 3.86
C MET A 322 -10.24 -6.46 3.00
N VAL A 323 -9.35 -6.24 2.05
CA VAL A 323 -8.75 -7.29 1.24
C VAL A 323 -7.27 -7.38 1.57
N ALA A 324 -6.77 -8.59 1.77
CA ALA A 324 -5.35 -8.90 1.91
C ALA A 324 -5.02 -10.24 1.23
N ASN A 325 -3.74 -10.59 1.19
CA ASN A 325 -3.24 -11.81 0.55
C ASN A 325 -2.27 -12.57 1.47
N PHE A 326 -2.69 -12.79 2.71
CA PHE A 326 -1.93 -13.56 3.68
C PHE A 326 -1.95 -15.06 3.36
N PRO A 327 -0.91 -15.82 3.76
CA PRO A 327 -0.82 -17.25 3.48
C PRO A 327 -2.09 -18.00 3.85
N LYS A 328 -2.46 -19.01 3.04
CA LYS A 328 -3.50 -19.97 3.42
C LYS A 328 -2.91 -20.98 4.41
N PRO A 329 -3.72 -21.55 5.32
CA PRO A 329 -3.28 -22.71 6.10
C PRO A 329 -2.93 -23.87 5.17
N THR A 330 -1.95 -24.67 5.56
CA THR A 330 -1.61 -25.94 4.90
C THR A 330 -2.23 -27.10 5.68
N SER A 331 -2.06 -28.33 5.19
CA SER A 331 -2.47 -29.53 5.91
C SER A 331 -1.71 -29.74 7.23
N THR A 332 -0.54 -29.11 7.39
CA THR A 332 0.38 -29.34 8.51
C THR A 332 0.64 -28.10 9.37
N ALA A 333 0.24 -26.91 8.92
CA ALA A 333 0.47 -25.66 9.63
C ALA A 333 -0.69 -24.66 9.43
N PRO A 334 -1.02 -23.84 10.45
CA PRO A 334 -1.96 -22.73 10.28
C PRO A 334 -1.38 -21.68 9.33
N ALA A 335 -2.21 -20.74 8.88
CA ALA A 335 -1.74 -19.54 8.20
C ALA A 335 -0.89 -18.71 9.17
N LEU A 336 0.43 -18.68 8.98
CA LEU A 336 1.36 -17.91 9.80
C LEU A 336 1.66 -16.56 9.15
N LEU A 337 1.72 -15.52 9.98
CA LEU A 337 1.98 -14.14 9.57
C LEU A 337 3.39 -13.74 9.96
N THR A 338 4.10 -13.09 9.05
CA THR A 338 5.31 -12.36 9.45
C THR A 338 4.90 -11.11 10.22
N HIS A 339 5.83 -10.52 10.98
CA HIS A 339 5.54 -9.26 11.71
C HIS A 339 5.13 -8.13 10.76
N LYS A 340 5.68 -8.08 9.55
CA LYS A 340 5.21 -7.18 8.49
C LYS A 340 3.74 -7.41 8.13
N ASN A 341 3.29 -8.66 8.05
CA ASN A 341 1.88 -8.97 7.80
C ASN A 341 0.98 -8.51 8.96
N VAL A 342 1.45 -8.63 10.21
CA VAL A 342 0.76 -8.11 11.40
C VAL A 342 0.60 -6.59 11.30
N ILE A 343 1.66 -5.85 10.96
CA ILE A 343 1.60 -4.39 10.73
C ILE A 343 0.60 -4.06 9.62
N THR A 344 0.66 -4.77 8.48
CA THR A 344 -0.29 -4.55 7.38
C THR A 344 -1.74 -4.82 7.80
N LEU A 345 -2.00 -5.89 8.56
CA LEU A 345 -3.35 -6.16 9.05
C LEU A 345 -3.86 -5.03 9.96
N MET A 346 -3.02 -4.53 10.86
CA MET A 346 -3.35 -3.40 11.73
C MET A 346 -3.61 -2.12 10.94
N HIS A 347 -2.74 -1.80 9.97
CA HIS A 347 -2.88 -0.64 9.10
C HIS A 347 -4.24 -0.64 8.38
N GLU A 348 -4.58 -1.75 7.72
CA GLU A 348 -5.82 -1.84 6.95
C GLU A 348 -7.07 -1.87 7.83
N LEU A 349 -7.02 -2.51 9.01
CA LEU A 349 -8.10 -2.39 9.98
C LEU A 349 -8.29 -0.92 10.41
N GLY A 350 -7.22 -0.14 10.49
CA GLY A 350 -7.31 1.31 10.71
C GLY A 350 -8.19 2.01 9.68
N HIS A 351 -8.05 1.68 8.39
CA HIS A 351 -8.92 2.19 7.33
C HIS A 351 -10.36 1.66 7.42
N VAL A 352 -10.55 0.41 7.87
CA VAL A 352 -11.90 -0.15 8.14
C VAL A 352 -12.59 0.70 9.20
N PHE A 353 -11.98 0.90 10.37
CA PHE A 353 -12.60 1.65 11.46
C PHE A 353 -12.71 3.15 11.17
N HIS A 354 -11.80 3.74 10.38
CA HIS A 354 -11.99 5.10 9.88
C HIS A 354 -13.26 5.20 9.01
N ASN A 355 -13.60 4.18 8.21
CA ASN A 355 -14.88 4.16 7.49
C ASN A 355 -16.07 3.96 8.43
N LEU A 356 -16.00 3.01 9.36
CA LEU A 356 -17.14 2.66 10.22
C LEU A 356 -17.48 3.76 11.22
N CYS A 357 -16.48 4.33 11.89
CA CYS A 357 -16.68 5.35 12.92
C CYS A 357 -16.96 6.75 12.35
N ALA A 358 -16.82 6.96 11.04
CA ALA A 358 -17.08 8.27 10.44
C ALA A 358 -18.58 8.63 10.42
N HIS A 359 -18.95 9.67 11.17
CA HIS A 359 -20.32 10.17 11.21
C HIS A 359 -20.49 11.51 10.46
N THR A 360 -20.83 11.44 9.18
CA THR A 360 -21.06 12.62 8.32
C THR A 360 -22.52 12.73 7.87
N LYS A 361 -23.01 13.94 7.60
CA LYS A 361 -24.33 14.17 6.98
C LYS A 361 -24.32 13.79 5.50
N TRP A 362 -23.24 14.09 4.78
CA TRP A 362 -23.12 13.85 3.35
C TRP A 362 -22.18 12.70 3.04
N SER A 363 -22.57 11.86 2.06
CA SER A 363 -21.78 10.72 1.60
C SER A 363 -20.48 11.12 0.90
N GLN A 364 -20.39 12.37 0.43
CA GLN A 364 -19.18 12.94 -0.17
C GLN A 364 -18.05 13.11 0.83
N PHE A 365 -18.35 13.23 2.14
CA PHE A 365 -17.34 13.38 3.19
C PHE A 365 -17.12 12.12 4.03
N HIS A 366 -17.91 11.07 3.78
CA HIS A 366 -17.90 9.92 4.65
C HIS A 366 -16.65 9.04 4.52
N GLY A 367 -16.17 8.57 5.68
CA GLY A 367 -15.10 7.59 5.82
C GLY A 367 -13.75 8.17 5.43
N THR A 368 -12.97 7.42 4.68
CA THR A 368 -11.63 7.82 4.21
C THR A 368 -11.64 8.90 3.11
N ARG A 369 -12.75 9.64 2.93
CA ARG A 369 -12.85 10.81 2.04
C ARG A 369 -12.33 12.08 2.70
N VAL A 370 -11.07 12.00 3.13
CA VAL A 370 -10.27 13.11 3.67
C VAL A 370 -9.22 13.54 2.65
N GLU A 371 -8.40 14.54 2.99
CA GLU A 371 -7.24 14.93 2.18
C GLU A 371 -6.32 13.71 1.93
N ARG A 372 -5.85 13.56 0.68
CA ARG A 372 -5.11 12.35 0.24
C ARG A 372 -3.81 12.13 0.99
N ASP A 373 -3.17 13.20 1.44
CA ASP A 373 -1.95 13.20 2.24
C ASP A 373 -2.21 13.10 3.76
N PHE A 374 -3.47 13.03 4.19
CA PHE A 374 -3.87 12.77 5.57
C PHE A 374 -4.49 11.37 5.75
N VAL A 375 -5.02 10.76 4.69
CA VAL A 375 -5.77 9.50 4.78
C VAL A 375 -5.00 8.37 5.46
N GLU A 376 -3.67 8.34 5.29
CA GLU A 376 -2.78 7.33 5.90
C GLU A 376 -2.36 7.66 7.34
N ALA A 377 -2.59 8.89 7.83
CA ALA A 377 -2.14 9.26 9.16
C ALA A 377 -2.82 8.42 10.27
N PRO A 378 -4.15 8.17 10.24
CA PRO A 378 -4.79 7.30 11.23
C PRO A 378 -4.31 5.85 11.15
N SER A 379 -4.16 5.28 9.95
CA SER A 379 -3.71 3.88 9.78
C SER A 379 -2.26 3.70 10.22
N GLN A 380 -1.37 4.63 9.85
CA GLN A 380 0.04 4.61 10.28
C GLN A 380 0.21 4.83 11.79
N MET A 381 -0.64 5.65 12.41
CA MET A 381 -0.66 5.77 13.88
C MET A 381 -1.00 4.43 14.53
N LEU A 382 -1.95 3.68 13.96
CA LEU A 382 -2.39 2.39 14.49
C LEU A 382 -1.35 1.28 14.28
N GLU A 383 -0.45 1.41 13.31
CA GLU A 383 0.69 0.51 13.15
C GLU A 383 1.57 0.45 14.41
N SER A 384 1.60 1.51 15.23
CA SER A 384 2.37 1.54 16.48
C SER A 384 1.97 0.44 17.47
N TRP A 385 0.71 0.00 17.47
CA TRP A 385 0.28 -1.11 18.35
C TRP A 385 0.96 -2.43 17.99
N ALA A 386 1.38 -2.62 16.73
CA ALA A 386 2.17 -3.80 16.35
C ALA A 386 3.62 -3.74 16.86
N TRP A 387 4.02 -2.66 17.54
CA TRP A 387 5.33 -2.49 18.15
C TRP A 387 5.29 -2.43 19.68
N GLU A 388 4.09 -2.41 20.28
CA GLU A 388 3.91 -2.35 21.73
C GLU A 388 3.90 -3.76 22.35
N PRO A 389 4.79 -4.06 23.32
CA PRO A 389 4.86 -5.40 23.93
C PRO A 389 3.57 -5.87 24.59
N ALA A 390 2.74 -4.96 25.12
CA ALA A 390 1.46 -5.31 25.71
C ALA A 390 0.45 -5.75 24.66
N SER A 391 0.43 -5.11 23.49
CA SER A 391 -0.45 -5.43 22.36
C SER A 391 -0.02 -6.70 21.62
N LEU A 392 1.28 -7.01 21.61
CA LEU A 392 1.83 -8.20 20.95
C LEU A 392 1.62 -9.50 21.75
N ARG A 393 1.38 -9.40 23.07
CA ARG A 393 1.09 -10.54 23.95
C ARG A 393 -0.39 -10.85 23.91
#